data_AF-A0A345CLT3-F1
#
_entry.id   AF-A0A345CLT3-F1
#
_cell.length_a   1.000
_cell.length_b   1.000
_cell.length_c   1.000
_cell.angle_alpha   90.00
_cell.angle_beta   90.00
_cell.angle_gamma   90.00
#
_symmetry.space_group_name_H-M   'P 1'
#
loop_
_entity.id
_entity.type
_entity.pdbx_description
1 polymer ?
#
loop_
_entity_poly.entity_id
_entity_poly.type
_entity_poly.pdbx_seq_one_letter_code
_entity_poly.pdbx_strand_id
1 'polypeptide(L)'
;GLVKNLALMACISVGSFSGPVIEFLEEWGLESLEENAHSSTTFTKVFVNGVWIGVHRDAANLVKALKGLRRKDDISPEVSVVRDIREREMRVYTDAGRVCRPLFIVENQQLILQKKHIRWLNNGVDDEGNEFKWEQMVKGGIIEFLDA
;
A
#
# COMPACT_ATOMS: atom_id res chain seq x y z
N GLY A 1 17.62 -17.63 19.50
CA GLY A 1 16.16 -17.45 19.56
C GLY A 1 15.77 -16.09 20.10
N LEU A 2 16.32 -15.67 21.26
CA LEU A 2 15.99 -14.39 21.91
C LEU A 2 16.50 -13.16 21.14
N VAL A 3 17.76 -13.18 20.71
CA VAL A 3 18.32 -12.13 19.84
C VAL A 3 18.04 -12.49 18.38
N LYS A 4 17.52 -11.53 17.62
CA LYS A 4 17.24 -11.63 16.18
C LYS A 4 18.03 -10.55 15.45
N ASN A 5 18.46 -10.85 14.23
CA ASN A 5 19.14 -9.91 13.34
C ASN A 5 18.23 -9.63 12.14
N LEU A 6 18.20 -8.38 11.68
CA LEU A 6 17.43 -7.99 10.50
C LEU A 6 18.09 -8.47 9.21
N ALA A 7 17.26 -8.75 8.20
CA ALA A 7 17.74 -9.03 6.84
C ALA A 7 18.25 -7.76 6.15
N LEU A 8 19.11 -7.92 5.14
CA LEU A 8 19.83 -6.81 4.50
C LEU A 8 18.95 -5.67 3.98
N MET A 9 17.82 -6.00 3.33
CA MET A 9 16.89 -5.01 2.77
C MET A 9 15.63 -4.82 3.63
N ALA A 10 15.66 -5.26 4.89
CA ALA A 10 14.55 -5.01 5.80
C ALA A 10 14.53 -3.53 6.19
N CYS A 11 13.36 -2.91 6.09
CA CYS A 11 13.09 -1.56 6.56
C CYS A 11 12.07 -1.62 7.70
N ILE A 12 12.17 -0.69 8.65
CA ILE A 12 11.19 -0.56 9.74
C ILE A 12 10.33 0.65 9.42
N SER A 13 9.00 0.49 9.39
CA SER A 13 8.10 1.62 9.20
C SER A 13 8.26 2.65 10.32
N VAL A 14 8.27 3.92 9.95
CA VAL A 14 8.28 5.05 10.91
C VAL A 14 6.86 5.50 11.24
N GLY A 15 5.88 5.07 10.44
CA GLY A 15 4.48 5.41 10.59
C GLY A 15 4.11 6.72 9.91
N SER A 16 2.82 6.88 9.65
CA SER A 16 2.26 8.06 9.00
C SER A 16 0.89 8.40 9.57
N PHE A 17 0.50 9.67 9.45
CA PHE A 17 -0.83 10.11 9.83
C PHE A 17 -1.90 9.39 9.00
N SER A 18 -2.93 8.87 9.67
CA SER A 18 -4.00 8.07 9.03
C SER A 18 -5.12 8.91 8.42
N GLY A 19 -5.21 10.21 8.74
CA GLY A 19 -6.28 11.10 8.26
C GLY A 19 -6.51 11.02 6.74
N PRO A 20 -5.47 11.22 5.89
CA PRO A 20 -5.62 11.15 4.44
C PRO A 20 -6.14 9.79 3.94
N VAL A 21 -5.79 8.70 4.62
CA VAL A 21 -6.31 7.37 4.29
C VAL A 21 -7.79 7.26 4.65
N ILE A 22 -8.20 7.78 5.80
CA ILE A 22 -9.59 7.74 6.25
C ILE A 22 -10.46 8.62 5.34
N GLU A 23 -10.04 9.86 5.06
CA GLU A 23 -10.71 10.79 4.15
C GLU A 23 -10.91 10.14 2.77
N PHE A 24 -9.87 9.51 2.22
CA PHE A 24 -9.98 8.79 0.95
C PHE A 24 -11.00 7.65 1.02
N LEU A 25 -11.02 6.87 2.10
CA LEU A 25 -11.97 5.75 2.25
C LEU A 25 -13.41 6.26 2.28
N GLU A 26 -13.68 7.34 3.01
CA GLU A 26 -15.00 8.00 3.09
C GLU A 26 -15.43 8.53 1.72
N GLU A 27 -14.55 9.25 1.01
CA GLU A 27 -14.82 9.75 -0.35
C GLU A 27 -15.09 8.64 -1.37
N TRP A 28 -14.51 7.46 -1.14
CA TRP A 28 -14.67 6.29 -2.01
C TRP A 28 -15.82 5.36 -1.63
N GLY A 29 -16.77 5.85 -0.81
CA GLY A 29 -18.03 5.13 -0.55
C GLY A 29 -17.92 4.13 0.59
N LEU A 30 -17.04 4.38 1.56
CA LEU A 30 -17.10 3.69 2.84
C LEU A 30 -18.41 4.05 3.56
N GLU A 31 -19.23 3.05 3.84
CA GLU A 31 -20.47 3.20 4.60
C GLU A 31 -20.17 3.06 6.09
N SER A 32 -20.66 3.99 6.91
CA SER A 32 -20.55 3.89 8.36
C SER A 32 -21.38 2.71 8.92
N LEU A 33 -21.07 2.30 10.15
CA LEU A 33 -21.80 1.20 10.79
C LEU A 33 -23.27 1.51 11.04
N GLU A 34 -23.57 2.78 11.33
CA GLU A 34 -24.94 3.25 11.56
C GLU A 34 -25.76 3.20 10.28
N GLU A 35 -25.19 3.65 9.15
CA GLU A 35 -25.83 3.64 7.84
C GLU A 35 -26.11 2.22 7.33
N ASN A 36 -25.23 1.27 7.64
CA ASN A 36 -25.34 -0.10 7.16
C ASN A 36 -26.14 -1.04 8.11
N ALA A 37 -26.62 -0.56 9.26
CA ALA A 37 -27.25 -1.40 10.30
C ALA A 37 -28.45 -2.25 9.83
N HIS A 38 -29.12 -1.83 8.75
CA HIS A 38 -30.30 -2.51 8.19
C HIS A 38 -30.07 -3.12 6.79
N SER A 39 -28.84 -3.13 6.29
CA SER A 39 -28.52 -3.65 4.97
C SER A 39 -28.43 -5.18 4.97
N SER A 40 -29.15 -5.82 4.05
CA SER A 40 -29.04 -7.26 3.78
C SER A 40 -27.94 -7.61 2.78
N THR A 41 -27.22 -6.61 2.26
CA THR A 41 -26.21 -6.80 1.20
C THR A 41 -24.90 -7.29 1.80
N THR A 42 -24.20 -8.18 1.11
CA THR A 42 -22.87 -8.61 1.53
C THR A 42 -21.88 -7.45 1.46
N PHE A 43 -21.14 -7.24 2.53
CA PHE A 43 -20.13 -6.19 2.64
C PHE A 43 -18.78 -6.76 3.10
N THR A 44 -17.73 -5.96 2.95
CA THR A 44 -16.40 -6.18 3.54
C THR A 44 -16.19 -5.17 4.66
N LYS A 45 -15.76 -5.64 5.84
CA LYS A 45 -15.42 -4.77 6.98
C LYS A 45 -14.10 -4.04 6.68
N VAL A 46 -14.01 -2.75 6.95
CA VAL A 46 -12.80 -1.95 6.72
C VAL A 46 -12.24 -1.48 8.06
N PHE A 47 -10.98 -1.84 8.31
CA PHE A 47 -10.24 -1.48 9.51
C PHE A 47 -9.06 -0.58 9.17
N VAL A 48 -8.83 0.45 9.98
CA VAL A 48 -7.63 1.29 9.94
C VAL A 48 -6.96 1.22 11.31
N ASN A 49 -5.73 0.73 11.37
CA ASN A 49 -4.97 0.54 12.62
C ASN A 49 -5.76 -0.23 13.69
N GLY A 50 -6.51 -1.25 13.28
CA GLY A 50 -7.33 -2.09 14.16
C GLY A 50 -8.71 -1.52 14.53
N VAL A 51 -9.00 -0.26 14.21
CA VAL A 51 -10.31 0.36 14.44
C VAL A 51 -11.23 0.04 13.27
N TRP A 52 -12.42 -0.49 13.54
CA TRP A 52 -13.45 -0.70 12.51
C TRP A 52 -14.09 0.63 12.13
N ILE A 53 -13.72 1.17 10.97
CA ILE A 53 -14.19 2.49 10.51
C ILE A 53 -15.53 2.37 9.77
N GLY A 54 -15.74 1.28 9.03
CA GLY A 54 -16.98 1.10 8.28
C GLY A 54 -16.99 -0.16 7.43
N VAL A 55 -17.85 -0.18 6.43
CA VAL A 55 -18.00 -1.31 5.51
C VAL A 55 -17.99 -0.83 4.06
N HIS A 56 -17.59 -1.70 3.14
CA HIS A 56 -17.57 -1.39 1.72
C HIS A 56 -18.06 -2.58 0.89
N ARG A 57 -18.85 -2.32 -0.15
CA ARG A 57 -19.45 -3.37 -1.01
C ARG A 57 -18.45 -3.93 -2.03
N ASP A 58 -17.52 -3.10 -2.49
CA ASP A 58 -16.50 -3.47 -3.48
C ASP A 58 -15.07 -3.22 -2.97
N ALA A 59 -14.65 -4.02 -1.98
CA ALA A 59 -13.30 -3.88 -1.43
C ALA A 59 -12.18 -4.22 -2.41
N ALA A 60 -12.47 -4.94 -3.51
CA ALA A 60 -11.45 -5.26 -4.50
C ALA A 60 -11.00 -4.00 -5.26
N ASN A 61 -11.95 -3.19 -5.70
CA ASN A 61 -11.65 -1.91 -6.34
C ASN A 61 -11.05 -0.90 -5.36
N LEU A 62 -11.52 -0.87 -4.12
CA LEU A 62 -10.95 0.03 -3.09
C LEU A 62 -9.48 -0.26 -2.81
N VAL A 63 -9.10 -1.54 -2.67
CA VAL A 63 -7.68 -1.95 -2.51
C VAL A 63 -6.85 -1.58 -3.73
N LYS A 64 -7.39 -1.75 -4.93
CA LYS A 64 -6.71 -1.38 -6.18
C LYS A 64 -6.45 0.11 -6.24
N ALA A 65 -7.44 0.93 -5.87
CA ALA A 65 -7.32 2.38 -5.84
C ALA A 65 -6.29 2.83 -4.80
N LEU A 66 -6.34 2.29 -3.57
CA LEU A 66 -5.40 2.64 -2.50
C LEU A 66 -3.95 2.26 -2.85
N LYS A 67 -3.74 1.08 -3.45
CA LYS A 67 -2.41 0.69 -3.98
C LYS A 67 -1.95 1.60 -5.12
N GLY A 68 -2.87 2.08 -5.95
CA GLY A 68 -2.59 3.06 -7.00
C GLY A 68 -2.05 4.37 -6.43
N LEU A 69 -2.70 4.91 -5.40
CA LEU A 69 -2.22 6.10 -4.68
C LEU A 69 -0.85 5.87 -4.05
N ARG A 70 -0.65 4.71 -3.41
CA ARG A 70 0.63 4.36 -2.78
C ARG A 70 1.79 4.34 -3.76
N ARG A 71 1.53 3.85 -4.98
CA ARG A 71 2.55 3.75 -6.05
C ARG A 71 2.84 5.07 -6.74
N LYS A 72 2.00 6.09 -6.53
CA LYS A 72 2.16 7.44 -7.07
C LYS A 72 2.70 8.44 -6.05
N ASP A 73 3.03 7.98 -4.84
CA ASP A 73 3.47 8.82 -3.72
C ASP A 73 2.36 9.74 -3.15
N ASP A 74 1.09 9.51 -3.49
CA ASP A 74 -0.06 10.25 -2.95
C ASP A 74 -0.36 9.85 -1.48
N ILE A 75 -0.05 8.59 -1.14
CA ILE A 75 -0.02 8.11 0.25
C ILE A 75 1.33 7.45 0.53
N SER A 76 1.76 7.47 1.80
CA SER A 76 3.07 6.94 2.18
C SER A 76 3.30 5.50 1.66
N PRO A 77 4.46 5.21 1.05
CA PRO A 77 4.82 3.86 0.63
C PRO A 77 4.81 2.81 1.74
N GLU A 78 4.88 3.24 3.00
CA GLU A 78 4.84 2.37 4.19
C GLU A 78 3.42 1.93 4.57
N VAL A 79 2.38 2.58 4.04
CA VAL A 79 0.99 2.18 4.31
C VAL A 79 0.77 0.76 3.81
N SER A 80 0.35 -0.15 4.69
CA SER A 80 0.03 -1.53 4.31
C SER A 80 -1.46 -1.73 4.13
N VAL A 81 -1.80 -2.59 3.18
CA VAL A 81 -3.17 -2.90 2.80
C VAL A 81 -3.32 -4.40 2.59
N VAL A 82 -4.15 -5.02 3.41
CA VAL A 82 -4.43 -6.45 3.36
C VAL A 82 -5.93 -6.65 3.17
N ARG A 83 -6.29 -7.49 2.20
CA ARG A 83 -7.68 -7.94 2.02
C ARG A 83 -7.77 -9.42 2.30
N ASP A 84 -8.43 -9.76 3.39
CA ASP A 84 -8.82 -11.12 3.71
C ASP A 84 -10.18 -11.41 3.06
N ILE A 85 -10.13 -12.21 2.00
CA ILE A 85 -11.33 -12.56 1.21
C ILE A 85 -12.25 -13.50 1.99
N ARG A 86 -11.68 -14.38 2.82
CA ARG A 86 -12.44 -15.39 3.56
C ARG A 86 -13.20 -14.75 4.70
N GLU A 87 -12.52 -13.91 5.48
CA GLU A 87 -13.12 -13.21 6.63
C GLU A 87 -13.90 -11.95 6.22
N ARG A 88 -13.83 -11.59 4.93
CA ARG A 88 -14.43 -10.36 4.37
C ARG A 88 -13.97 -9.13 5.13
N GLU A 89 -12.66 -8.99 5.25
CA GLU A 89 -12.02 -7.86 5.91
C GLU A 89 -10.98 -7.21 5.00
N MET A 90 -10.96 -5.88 5.01
CA MET A 90 -9.88 -5.07 4.50
C MET A 90 -9.25 -4.35 5.68
N ARG A 91 -7.94 -4.49 5.85
CA ARG A 91 -7.18 -3.87 6.94
C ARG A 91 -6.12 -2.97 6.35
N VAL A 92 -6.03 -1.75 6.87
CA VAL A 92 -5.05 -0.75 6.48
C VAL A 92 -4.23 -0.38 7.72
N TYR A 93 -2.91 -0.32 7.55
CA TYR A 93 -1.97 -0.02 8.63
C TYR A 93 -1.08 1.16 8.25
N THR A 94 -1.05 2.17 9.11
CA THR A 94 -0.20 3.37 8.99
C THR A 94 0.74 3.51 10.20
N ASP A 95 0.82 2.50 11.05
CA ASP A 95 1.63 2.46 12.25
C ASP A 95 3.12 2.22 11.97
N ALA A 96 3.92 2.59 12.98
CA ALA A 96 5.37 2.40 13.03
C ALA A 96 5.74 1.01 13.55
N GLY A 97 6.96 0.57 13.26
CA GLY A 97 7.54 -0.66 13.83
C GLY A 97 7.31 -1.93 13.01
N ARG A 98 6.59 -1.84 11.87
CA ARG A 98 6.42 -2.98 10.95
C ARG A 98 7.69 -3.22 10.16
N VAL A 99 8.08 -4.48 10.03
CA VAL A 99 9.24 -4.86 9.21
C VAL A 99 8.77 -5.07 7.78
N CYS A 100 9.21 -4.20 6.89
CA CYS A 100 8.90 -4.19 5.46
C CYS A 100 10.10 -4.66 4.64
N ARG A 101 9.85 -5.18 3.44
CA ARG A 101 10.89 -5.49 2.44
C ARG A 101 10.48 -4.96 1.06
N PRO A 102 11.41 -4.37 0.30
CA PRO A 102 11.13 -3.93 -1.07
C PRO A 102 11.05 -5.13 -2.01
N LEU A 103 10.04 -5.15 -2.87
CA LEU A 103 9.85 -6.17 -3.91
C LEU A 103 9.52 -5.50 -5.25
N PHE A 104 9.87 -6.16 -6.35
CA PHE A 104 9.47 -5.71 -7.69
C PHE A 104 7.99 -5.93 -7.93
N ILE A 105 7.35 -4.94 -8.54
CA ILE A 105 5.94 -5.03 -8.92
C ILE A 105 5.82 -5.87 -10.21
N VAL A 106 4.83 -6.77 -10.20
CA VAL A 106 4.42 -7.57 -11.36
C VAL A 106 2.98 -7.20 -11.71
N GLU A 107 2.74 -6.83 -12.97
CA GLU A 107 1.41 -6.60 -13.51
C GLU A 107 1.23 -7.39 -14.79
N ASN A 108 0.04 -7.98 -14.99
CA ASN A 108 -0.26 -8.82 -16.15
C ASN A 108 0.81 -9.90 -16.43
N GLN A 109 1.33 -10.51 -15.36
CA GLN A 109 2.41 -11.52 -15.39
C GLN A 109 3.75 -11.00 -15.96
N GLN A 110 3.99 -9.68 -15.95
CA GLN A 110 5.23 -9.06 -16.38
C GLN A 110 5.80 -8.13 -15.30
N LEU A 111 7.12 -8.12 -15.15
CA LEU A 111 7.81 -7.18 -14.27
C LEU A 111 7.65 -5.75 -14.82
N ILE A 112 7.34 -4.80 -13.93
CA ILE A 112 7.39 -3.38 -14.26
C ILE A 112 8.84 -2.91 -14.49
N LEU A 113 9.81 -3.54 -13.81
CA LEU A 113 11.23 -3.29 -14.02
C LEU A 113 11.64 -3.67 -15.46
N GLN A 114 12.20 -2.70 -16.19
CA GLN A 114 12.68 -2.88 -17.56
C GLN A 114 14.17 -2.51 -17.66
N LYS A 115 14.84 -2.96 -18.74
CA LYS A 115 16.25 -2.66 -19.00
C LYS A 115 16.56 -1.15 -19.05
N LYS A 116 15.59 -0.31 -19.44
CA LYS A 116 15.74 1.15 -19.43
C LYS A 116 15.95 1.70 -18.01
N HIS A 117 15.22 1.18 -17.01
CA HIS A 117 15.36 1.60 -15.61
C HIS A 117 16.75 1.26 -15.06
N ILE A 118 17.32 0.12 -15.47
CA ILE A 118 18.70 -0.26 -15.10
C ILE A 118 19.72 0.71 -15.71
N ARG A 119 19.51 1.11 -16.96
CA ARG A 119 20.35 2.13 -17.62
C ARG A 119 20.26 3.46 -16.87
N TRP A 120 19.07 3.89 -16.50
CA TRP A 120 18.87 5.12 -15.74
C TRP A 120 19.57 5.08 -14.37
N LEU A 121 19.45 3.97 -13.63
CA LEU A 121 20.16 3.79 -12.36
C LEU A 121 21.68 3.85 -12.51
N ASN A 122 22.23 3.22 -13.55
CA ASN A 122 23.68 3.23 -13.79
C ASN A 122 24.19 4.63 -14.17
N ASN A 123 23.37 5.40 -14.90
CA ASN A 123 23.71 6.77 -15.30
C ASN A 123 23.39 7.80 -14.21
N GLY A 124 22.55 7.45 -13.23
CA GLY A 124 22.03 8.33 -12.19
C GLY A 124 20.93 9.29 -12.68
N VAL A 125 20.54 9.22 -13.95
CA VAL A 125 19.54 10.10 -14.58
C VAL A 125 18.66 9.34 -15.57
N ASP A 126 17.43 9.81 -15.76
CA ASP A 126 16.52 9.32 -16.80
C ASP A 126 16.81 9.94 -18.18
N ASP A 127 15.97 9.60 -19.17
CA ASP A 127 16.12 10.10 -20.55
C ASP A 127 15.87 11.62 -20.68
N GLU A 128 15.23 12.23 -19.68
CA GLU A 128 14.94 13.68 -19.61
C GLU A 128 16.00 14.45 -18.82
N GLY A 129 16.97 13.75 -18.22
CA GLY A 129 18.01 14.32 -17.39
C GLY A 129 17.62 14.53 -15.92
N ASN A 130 16.45 14.01 -15.49
CA ASN A 130 16.06 14.04 -14.09
C ASN A 130 16.84 12.99 -13.29
N GLU A 131 17.11 13.26 -12.02
CA GLU A 131 17.78 12.30 -11.14
C GLU A 131 16.99 10.99 -11.01
N PHE A 132 17.66 9.85 -11.19
CA PHE A 132 17.05 8.53 -11.08
C PHE A 132 17.82 7.63 -10.10
N LYS A 133 17.29 7.54 -8.88
CA LYS A 133 17.82 6.73 -7.77
C LYS A 133 16.74 5.80 -7.21
N TRP A 134 17.02 5.21 -6.06
CA TRP A 134 16.09 4.33 -5.34
C TRP A 134 14.71 4.98 -5.11
N GLU A 135 14.68 6.25 -4.72
CA GLU A 135 13.43 6.98 -4.46
C GLU A 135 12.53 7.00 -5.70
N GLN A 136 13.09 7.25 -6.88
CA GLN A 136 12.35 7.24 -8.13
C GLN A 136 11.89 5.84 -8.53
N MET A 137 12.57 4.77 -8.11
CA MET A 137 12.05 3.41 -8.30
C MET A 137 10.80 3.14 -7.45
N VAL A 138 10.75 3.67 -6.24
CA VAL A 138 9.60 3.54 -5.34
C VAL A 138 8.44 4.41 -5.84
N LYS A 139 8.70 5.71 -6.04
CA LYS A 139 7.70 6.70 -6.53
C LYS A 139 7.22 6.42 -7.95
N GLY A 140 8.04 5.78 -8.78
CA GLY A 140 7.69 5.35 -10.12
C GLY A 140 6.91 4.03 -10.17
N GLY A 141 6.57 3.44 -9.01
CA GLY A 141 5.83 2.18 -8.96
C GLY A 141 6.58 0.98 -9.54
N ILE A 142 7.92 0.98 -9.49
CA ILE A 142 8.76 -0.14 -9.93
C ILE A 142 8.98 -1.11 -8.77
N ILE A 143 9.14 -0.56 -7.55
CA ILE A 143 9.33 -1.28 -6.30
C ILE A 143 8.21 -0.90 -5.33
N GLU A 144 7.77 -1.87 -4.52
CA GLU A 144 6.76 -1.67 -3.47
C GLU A 144 7.22 -2.33 -2.17
N PHE A 145 6.94 -1.69 -1.03
CA PHE A 145 7.24 -2.25 0.29
C PHE A 145 6.10 -3.16 0.76
N LEU A 146 6.46 -4.39 1.14
CA LEU A 146 5.54 -5.36 1.73
C LEU A 146 6.01 -5.75 3.13
N ASP A 147 5.08 -5.71 4.09
CA ASP A 147 5.25 -6.25 5.43
C ASP A 147 4.91 -7.76 5.49
N ALA A 148 4.84 -8.29 6.71
CA ALA A 148 4.62 -9.71 7.00
C ALA A 148 3.14 -10.04 7.21
#